data_AF-A0A3B3S440-F1
#
_entry.id   AF-A0A3B3S440-F1
#
_cell.length_a   1.000
_cell.length_b   1.000
_cell.length_c   1.000
_cell.angle_alpha   90.00
_cell.angle_beta   90.00
_cell.angle_gamma   90.00
#
_symmetry.space_group_name_H-M   'P 1'
#
loop_
_entity.id
_entity.type
_entity.pdbx_description
1 polymer ?
#
loop_
_entity_poly.entity_id
_entity_poly.type
_entity_poly.pdbx_seq_one_letter_code
_entity_poly.pdbx_strand_id
1 'polypeptide(L)'
;MSGSPLTGILVALCVSSAVHCMPKSRRMAQEKVYPGIEEASSVSQDGCLENGRYYRVNEQWDRPHLSGTLLCTCLGSAGIKCKTKPDAEETCYDKINARSYRVGETYERPKDGMIWDCTCIGSGRGKISCTIANRCHEGSNSYKIGDTWRRLHDIGGYMLECVCLGNGKGEWTCKPLAERCYDNAAGTSYVVGETFEKPYQGWMMVDCTCLGEGSGRITCTSRNRCNDQDTRTSYRIGDTWTKRDSGGNTVQCLCTGNGRGEWTCERHSSLQTAILGTGTRVVTDLQEAVYRPLPLPKPPVPGSCLTDAGMTYYLGMRWVKTQGSKQMLCTCLGNGASCEEWGCPIPTQSSGIRPPLPML
;
A
#
# COMPACT_ATOMS: atom_id res chain seq x y z
N MET A 1 -42.88 19.59 -53.69
CA MET A 1 -42.45 20.64 -54.64
C MET A 1 -40.94 20.80 -54.51
N SER A 2 -40.24 20.70 -55.65
CA SER A 2 -38.81 20.99 -55.93
C SER A 2 -37.75 20.40 -54.99
N GLY A 3 -36.77 19.59 -55.39
CA GLY A 3 -36.14 19.41 -56.70
C GLY A 3 -34.62 19.36 -56.49
N SER A 4 -33.98 18.23 -56.82
CA SER A 4 -32.53 18.16 -57.13
C SER A 4 -32.24 18.90 -58.46
N PRO A 5 -31.01 19.07 -58.99
CA PRO A 5 -29.69 18.47 -58.65
C PRO A 5 -28.49 19.46 -58.77
N LEU A 6 -27.25 18.99 -58.58
CA LEU A 6 -26.11 19.16 -59.53
C LEU A 6 -24.73 18.85 -58.90
N THR A 7 -24.13 17.77 -59.41
CA THR A 7 -22.72 17.62 -59.88
C THR A 7 -21.55 18.26 -59.12
N GLY A 8 -20.62 17.39 -58.69
CA GLY A 8 -19.26 17.75 -58.27
C GLY A 8 -18.26 16.59 -58.40
N ILE A 9 -17.75 16.40 -59.62
CA ILE A 9 -16.39 15.97 -60.05
C ILE A 9 -15.69 14.78 -59.34
N LEU A 10 -15.43 13.76 -60.18
CA LEU A 10 -14.50 12.63 -60.02
C LEU A 10 -13.03 13.06 -59.81
N VAL A 11 -12.34 12.44 -58.85
CA VAL A 11 -10.89 12.17 -58.96
C VAL A 11 -10.60 10.79 -58.37
N ALA A 12 -10.38 9.81 -59.25
CA ALA A 12 -9.84 8.50 -58.90
C ALA A 12 -8.30 8.59 -58.95
N LEU A 13 -7.64 8.46 -57.80
CA LEU A 13 -6.18 8.34 -57.71
C LEU A 13 -5.79 6.86 -57.64
N CYS A 14 -5.70 6.22 -58.81
CA CYS A 14 -4.99 4.95 -58.98
C CYS A 14 -3.50 5.25 -59.13
N VAL A 15 -2.71 5.06 -58.06
CA VAL A 15 -1.25 5.08 -58.15
C VAL A 15 -0.77 3.70 -58.56
N SER A 16 -0.66 3.51 -59.87
CA SER A 16 0.18 2.48 -60.48
C SER A 16 1.65 2.86 -60.29
N SER A 17 2.42 2.03 -59.61
CA SER A 17 3.88 2.12 -59.59
C SER A 17 4.52 0.81 -59.99
N ALA A 18 5.36 0.95 -61.00
CA ALA A 18 5.98 -0.04 -61.84
C ALA A 18 6.85 -1.06 -61.10
N VAL A 19 6.82 -2.28 -61.66
CA VAL A 19 7.74 -3.38 -61.42
C VAL A 19 9.12 -2.97 -61.95
N HIS A 20 10.09 -2.80 -61.06
CA HIS A 20 11.50 -2.65 -61.43
C HIS A 20 12.15 -4.03 -61.58
N CYS A 21 12.30 -4.47 -62.83
CA CYS A 21 13.24 -5.50 -63.24
C CYS A 21 14.45 -4.83 -63.90
N MET A 22 15.68 -5.19 -63.49
CA MET A 22 16.94 -5.21 -64.26
C MET A 22 18.12 -5.57 -63.32
N PRO A 23 19.30 -6.04 -63.78
CA PRO A 23 19.61 -6.71 -65.04
C PRO A 23 20.35 -8.05 -64.86
N LYS A 24 20.17 -8.97 -65.83
CA LYS A 24 21.00 -10.15 -66.04
C LYS A 24 22.39 -9.73 -66.54
N SER A 25 23.43 -10.09 -65.80
CA SER A 25 24.81 -10.08 -66.30
C SER A 25 25.13 -11.41 -66.96
N ARG A 26 25.54 -11.34 -68.23
CA ARG A 26 26.09 -12.42 -69.04
C ARG A 26 27.37 -12.97 -68.39
N ARG A 27 27.47 -14.29 -68.23
CA ARG A 27 28.76 -14.99 -68.37
C ARG A 27 28.61 -16.13 -69.36
N MET A 28 29.54 -16.13 -70.29
CA MET A 28 29.63 -16.95 -71.48
C MET A 28 29.74 -18.43 -71.15
N ALA A 29 29.13 -19.25 -72.01
CA ALA A 29 29.45 -20.65 -72.16
C ALA A 29 30.91 -20.80 -72.59
N GLN A 30 31.65 -21.67 -71.93
CA GLN A 30 32.86 -22.25 -72.49
C GLN A 30 32.83 -23.76 -72.24
N GLU A 31 32.48 -24.47 -73.29
CA GLU A 31 32.57 -25.92 -73.42
C GLU A 31 34.05 -26.28 -73.62
N LYS A 32 34.58 -27.17 -72.79
CA LYS A 32 35.77 -27.97 -73.10
C LYS A 32 35.56 -29.40 -72.59
N VAL A 33 35.55 -30.31 -73.54
CA VAL A 33 35.41 -31.76 -73.43
C VAL A 33 36.76 -32.39 -73.01
N TYR A 34 36.65 -33.44 -72.17
CA TYR A 34 37.58 -34.49 -71.65
C TYR A 34 38.90 -34.81 -72.41
N PRO A 35 39.94 -35.46 -71.81
CA PRO A 35 39.92 -36.72 -71.00
C PRO A 35 40.85 -36.68 -69.76
N GLY A 36 41.03 -37.66 -68.88
CA GLY A 36 40.69 -39.08 -68.76
C GLY A 36 41.19 -39.55 -67.38
N ILE A 37 40.82 -40.76 -67.00
CA ILE A 37 41.02 -41.42 -65.69
C ILE A 37 42.50 -41.78 -65.46
N GLU A 38 42.83 -42.06 -64.19
CA GLU A 38 44.08 -42.58 -63.57
C GLU A 38 44.81 -41.48 -62.76
N GLU A 39 45.13 -41.61 -61.47
CA GLU A 39 45.57 -42.78 -60.70
C GLU A 39 45.06 -42.76 -59.25
N ALA A 40 44.93 -43.96 -58.70
CA ALA A 40 44.76 -44.20 -57.28
C ALA A 40 45.93 -43.62 -56.48
N SER A 41 45.65 -42.71 -55.56
CA SER A 41 46.55 -42.39 -54.46
C SER A 41 45.79 -42.46 -53.14
N SER A 42 46.29 -43.36 -52.30
CA SER A 42 45.91 -43.65 -50.93
C SER A 42 45.61 -42.38 -50.11
N VAL A 43 44.35 -42.12 -49.84
CA VAL A 43 43.92 -41.22 -48.77
C VAL A 43 43.19 -42.08 -47.75
N SER A 44 43.71 -42.08 -46.52
CA SER A 44 43.25 -42.86 -45.38
C SER A 44 41.74 -43.08 -45.37
N GLN A 45 41.30 -44.33 -45.49
CA GLN A 45 39.89 -44.72 -45.50
C GLN A 45 39.30 -44.69 -44.07
N ASP A 46 39.64 -43.66 -43.30
CA ASP A 46 39.22 -43.50 -41.91
C ASP A 46 37.87 -42.77 -41.81
N GLY A 47 37.01 -42.80 -42.83
CA GLY A 47 35.68 -42.21 -42.78
C GLY A 47 34.57 -43.23 -42.56
N CYS A 48 33.40 -42.75 -42.15
CA CYS A 48 32.22 -43.57 -41.95
C CYS A 48 31.29 -43.45 -43.16
N LEU A 49 30.76 -44.58 -43.63
CA LEU A 49 29.76 -44.62 -44.70
C LEU A 49 28.40 -45.02 -44.12
N GLU A 50 27.38 -44.16 -44.26
CA GLU A 50 26.01 -44.44 -43.84
C GLU A 50 25.03 -44.04 -44.94
N ASN A 51 24.15 -44.95 -45.36
CA ASN A 51 23.13 -44.73 -46.40
C ASN A 51 23.68 -44.08 -47.70
N GLY A 52 24.90 -44.43 -48.09
CA GLY A 52 25.57 -43.89 -49.29
C GLY A 52 26.18 -42.50 -49.11
N ARG A 53 26.16 -41.93 -47.90
CA ARG A 53 26.81 -40.66 -47.57
C ARG A 53 28.10 -40.91 -46.77
N TYR A 54 29.16 -40.23 -47.17
CA TYR A 54 30.47 -40.30 -46.51
C TYR A 54 30.61 -39.20 -45.46
N TYR A 55 31.06 -39.57 -44.27
CA TYR A 55 31.29 -38.68 -43.12
C TYR A 55 32.76 -38.75 -42.69
N ARG A 56 33.37 -37.59 -42.45
CA ARG A 56 34.76 -37.48 -41.97
C ARG A 56 34.86 -37.90 -40.49
N VAL A 57 36.05 -38.30 -40.04
CA VAL A 57 36.31 -38.57 -38.60
C VAL A 57 35.87 -37.37 -37.77
N ASN A 58 35.14 -37.63 -36.68
CA ASN A 58 34.53 -36.66 -35.77
C ASN A 58 33.40 -35.81 -36.36
N GLU A 59 32.99 -36.04 -37.61
CA GLU A 59 31.80 -35.41 -38.17
C GLU A 59 30.55 -35.88 -37.43
N GLN A 60 29.66 -34.95 -37.12
CA GLN A 60 28.41 -35.21 -36.42
C GLN A 60 27.20 -34.85 -37.29
N TRP A 61 26.16 -35.68 -37.24
CA TRP A 61 24.92 -35.44 -37.96
C TRP A 61 23.71 -35.92 -37.17
N ASP A 62 22.57 -35.29 -37.45
CA ASP A 62 21.27 -35.67 -36.91
C ASP A 62 20.69 -36.83 -37.74
N ARG A 63 20.27 -37.90 -37.06
CA ARG A 63 19.65 -39.10 -37.65
C ARG A 63 18.24 -39.30 -37.07
N PRO A 64 17.20 -39.44 -37.91
CA PRO A 64 15.85 -39.76 -37.44
C PRO A 64 15.79 -41.14 -36.76
N HIS A 65 15.08 -41.23 -35.64
CA HIS A 65 14.77 -42.48 -34.93
C HIS A 65 13.32 -42.50 -34.46
N LEU A 66 12.81 -43.69 -34.12
CA LEU A 66 11.39 -43.90 -33.75
C LEU A 66 10.94 -43.04 -32.55
N SER A 67 11.87 -42.63 -31.68
CA SER A 67 11.62 -41.88 -30.45
C SER A 67 12.27 -40.49 -30.42
N GLY A 68 12.67 -39.92 -31.58
CA GLY A 68 13.32 -38.61 -31.66
C GLY A 68 14.52 -38.58 -32.60
N THR A 69 15.44 -37.65 -32.39
CA THR A 69 16.65 -37.48 -33.21
C THR A 69 17.87 -38.03 -32.49
N LEU A 70 18.68 -38.84 -33.18
CA LEU A 70 19.99 -39.27 -32.70
C LEU A 70 21.06 -38.32 -33.22
N LEU A 71 21.99 -37.92 -32.36
CA LEU A 71 23.24 -37.29 -32.76
C LEU A 71 24.27 -38.40 -33.00
N CYS A 72 24.59 -38.65 -34.26
CA CYS A 72 25.59 -39.64 -34.68
C CYS A 72 26.95 -38.96 -34.86
N THR A 73 28.02 -39.65 -34.50
CA THR A 73 29.41 -39.21 -34.66
C THR A 73 30.21 -40.31 -35.35
N CYS A 74 31.00 -39.93 -36.37
CA CYS A 74 31.93 -40.85 -37.00
C CYS A 74 33.22 -40.96 -36.17
N LEU A 75 33.61 -42.18 -35.77
CA LEU A 75 34.85 -42.45 -35.03
C LEU A 75 35.93 -43.10 -35.92
N GLY A 76 35.82 -42.92 -37.23
CA GLY A 76 36.68 -43.52 -38.24
C GLY A 76 36.56 -45.05 -38.28
N SER A 77 37.67 -45.77 -38.16
CA SER A 77 37.70 -47.23 -38.16
C SER A 77 36.90 -47.89 -37.03
N ALA A 78 36.63 -47.16 -35.94
CA ALA A 78 35.77 -47.60 -34.85
C ALA A 78 34.26 -47.51 -35.16
N GLY A 79 33.89 -46.98 -36.32
CA GLY A 79 32.51 -46.93 -36.81
C GLY A 79 31.69 -45.72 -36.31
N ILE A 80 30.36 -45.83 -36.40
CA ILE A 80 29.41 -44.75 -36.10
C ILE A 80 28.85 -44.95 -34.69
N LYS A 81 28.97 -43.93 -33.84
CA LYS A 81 28.37 -43.91 -32.51
C LYS A 81 27.24 -42.88 -32.45
N CYS A 82 26.03 -43.33 -32.17
CA CYS A 82 24.87 -42.45 -32.03
C CYS A 82 24.44 -42.34 -30.57
N LYS A 83 24.05 -41.14 -30.14
CA LYS A 83 23.42 -40.87 -28.85
C LYS A 83 22.08 -40.19 -29.10
N THR A 84 21.09 -40.42 -28.24
CA THR A 84 19.84 -39.65 -28.27
C THR A 84 20.16 -38.18 -28.01
N LYS A 85 19.75 -37.31 -28.92
CA LYS A 85 19.71 -35.87 -28.66
C LYS A 85 18.57 -35.67 -27.65
N PRO A 86 18.79 -35.01 -26.51
CA PRO A 86 17.66 -34.62 -25.67
C PRO A 86 16.73 -33.78 -26.53
N ASP A 87 15.43 -34.11 -26.52
CA ASP A 87 14.43 -33.28 -27.17
C ASP A 87 14.62 -31.84 -26.68
N ALA A 88 14.54 -30.87 -27.60
CA ALA A 88 14.66 -29.47 -27.24
C ALA A 88 13.74 -29.21 -26.03
N GLU A 89 14.31 -28.71 -24.92
CA GLU A 89 13.57 -28.52 -23.67
C GLU A 89 12.22 -27.88 -24.00
N GLU A 90 11.13 -28.57 -23.68
CA GLU A 90 9.82 -28.06 -24.03
C GLU A 90 9.61 -26.73 -23.30
N THR A 91 9.12 -25.73 -24.04
CA THR A 91 8.82 -24.42 -23.48
C THR A 91 7.42 -24.00 -23.88
N CYS A 92 6.78 -23.22 -23.02
CA CYS A 92 5.49 -22.62 -23.30
C CYS A 92 5.69 -21.14 -23.62
N TYR A 93 5.28 -20.71 -24.81
CA TYR A 93 5.29 -19.30 -25.19
C TYR A 93 3.97 -18.63 -24.78
N ASP A 94 4.04 -17.69 -23.84
CA ASP A 94 2.90 -16.88 -23.43
C ASP A 94 2.82 -15.62 -24.30
N LYS A 95 1.71 -15.47 -25.03
CA LYS A 95 1.49 -14.34 -25.95
C LYS A 95 1.23 -13.02 -25.22
N ILE A 96 0.75 -13.06 -23.98
CA ILE A 96 0.38 -11.87 -23.22
C ILE A 96 1.63 -11.24 -22.62
N ASN A 97 2.49 -12.05 -22.01
CA ASN A 97 3.78 -11.62 -21.48
C ASN A 97 4.89 -11.55 -22.55
N ALA A 98 4.61 -12.03 -23.77
CA ALA A 98 5.56 -12.14 -24.88
C ALA A 98 6.88 -12.83 -24.49
N ARG A 99 6.78 -13.90 -23.68
CA ARG A 99 7.92 -14.61 -23.09
C ARG A 99 7.72 -16.12 -23.11
N SER A 100 8.81 -16.86 -23.26
CA SER A 100 8.84 -18.33 -23.10
C SER A 100 9.17 -18.73 -21.67
N TYR A 101 8.46 -19.75 -21.18
CA TYR A 101 8.63 -20.36 -19.86
C TYR A 101 9.00 -21.83 -20.00
N ARG A 102 9.83 -22.34 -19.08
CA ARG A 102 10.18 -23.78 -19.04
C ARG A 102 9.07 -24.60 -18.41
N VAL A 103 8.98 -25.88 -18.75
CA VAL A 103 8.02 -26.80 -18.10
C VAL A 103 8.19 -26.77 -16.59
N GLY A 104 7.09 -26.64 -15.86
CA GLY A 104 7.04 -26.53 -14.40
C GLY A 104 7.18 -25.10 -13.88
N GLU A 105 7.60 -24.12 -14.69
CA GLU A 105 7.65 -22.73 -14.25
C GLU A 105 6.25 -22.18 -14.01
N THR A 106 6.09 -21.51 -12.86
CA THR A 106 4.90 -20.74 -12.51
C THR A 106 5.16 -19.25 -12.67
N TYR A 107 4.22 -18.50 -13.24
CA TYR A 107 4.37 -17.08 -13.49
C TYR A 107 3.05 -16.32 -13.42
N GLU A 108 3.15 -15.01 -13.24
CA GLU A 108 1.99 -14.12 -13.21
C GLU A 108 1.66 -13.60 -14.61
N ARG A 109 0.38 -13.58 -14.96
CA ARG A 109 -0.10 -13.08 -16.24
C ARG A 109 -1.21 -12.03 -16.04
N PRO A 110 -0.94 -10.75 -16.32
CA PRO A 110 -1.95 -9.70 -16.33
C PRO A 110 -2.90 -9.92 -17.52
N LYS A 111 -4.19 -10.15 -17.27
CA LYS A 111 -5.19 -10.32 -18.31
C LYS A 111 -6.55 -9.86 -17.82
N ASP A 112 -7.24 -9.05 -18.62
CA ASP A 112 -8.61 -8.58 -18.35
C ASP A 112 -8.75 -7.85 -16.99
N GLY A 113 -7.73 -7.08 -16.60
CA GLY A 113 -7.70 -6.34 -15.32
C GLY A 113 -7.45 -7.21 -14.07
N MET A 114 -7.14 -8.50 -14.27
CA MET A 114 -6.84 -9.45 -13.20
C MET A 114 -5.45 -10.06 -13.40
N ILE A 115 -4.82 -10.47 -12.31
CA ILE A 115 -3.58 -11.27 -12.37
C ILE A 115 -3.97 -12.74 -12.29
N TRP A 116 -3.51 -13.51 -13.27
CA TRP A 116 -3.68 -14.96 -13.33
C TRP A 116 -2.37 -15.64 -12.93
N ASP A 117 -2.47 -16.68 -12.11
CA ASP A 117 -1.34 -17.57 -11.83
C ASP A 117 -1.30 -18.66 -12.88
N CYS A 118 -0.25 -18.64 -13.71
CA CYS A 118 -0.05 -19.53 -14.82
C CYS A 118 1.08 -20.53 -14.55
N THR A 119 1.01 -21.70 -15.17
CA THR A 119 2.03 -22.74 -15.13
C THR A 119 2.24 -23.31 -16.52
N CYS A 120 3.50 -23.40 -16.94
CA CYS A 120 3.85 -24.12 -18.17
C CYS A 120 3.83 -25.63 -17.90
N ILE A 121 2.89 -26.36 -18.52
CA ILE A 121 2.72 -27.80 -18.32
C ILE A 121 3.57 -28.62 -19.30
N GLY A 122 3.82 -28.10 -20.50
CA GLY A 122 4.68 -28.79 -21.47
C GLY A 122 4.17 -30.19 -21.87
N SER A 123 2.94 -30.29 -22.37
CA SER A 123 2.34 -31.57 -22.83
C SER A 123 2.62 -31.87 -24.31
N GLY A 124 3.86 -31.69 -24.78
CA GLY A 124 4.28 -31.83 -26.19
C GLY A 124 3.78 -30.73 -27.14
N ARG A 125 3.10 -29.71 -26.61
CA ARG A 125 2.46 -28.62 -27.38
C ARG A 125 2.64 -27.25 -26.74
N GLY A 126 3.45 -27.12 -25.68
CA GLY A 126 3.60 -25.87 -24.94
C GLY A 126 2.32 -25.45 -24.21
N LYS A 127 1.60 -26.42 -23.61
CA LYS A 127 0.33 -26.17 -22.90
C LYS A 127 0.57 -25.28 -21.67
N ILE A 128 -0.18 -24.18 -21.56
CA ILE A 128 -0.21 -23.29 -20.41
C ILE A 128 -1.54 -23.51 -19.67
N SER A 129 -1.48 -23.69 -18.35
CA SER A 129 -2.65 -23.68 -17.46
C SER A 129 -2.62 -22.43 -16.61
N CYS A 130 -3.76 -21.77 -16.42
CA CYS A 130 -3.83 -20.59 -15.56
C CYS A 130 -5.09 -20.61 -14.70
N THR A 131 -4.97 -20.05 -13.50
CA THR A 131 -6.07 -19.96 -12.53
C THR A 131 -6.09 -18.60 -11.85
N ILE A 132 -7.29 -18.18 -11.46
CA ILE A 132 -7.51 -17.02 -10.57
C ILE A 132 -7.84 -17.46 -9.14
N ALA A 133 -8.03 -18.78 -8.91
CA ALA A 133 -8.52 -19.30 -7.63
C ALA A 133 -7.57 -19.05 -6.45
N ASN A 134 -6.29 -18.82 -6.72
CA ASN A 134 -5.25 -18.56 -5.73
C ASN A 134 -5.12 -17.08 -5.36
N ARG A 135 -6.03 -16.23 -5.83
CA ARG A 135 -6.00 -14.78 -5.62
C ARG A 135 -7.36 -14.24 -5.23
N CYS A 136 -7.32 -13.15 -4.48
CA CYS A 136 -8.49 -12.34 -4.18
C CYS A 136 -8.53 -11.13 -5.11
N HIS A 137 -9.68 -10.86 -5.70
CA HIS A 137 -9.84 -9.78 -6.67
C HIS A 137 -10.76 -8.69 -6.13
N GLU A 138 -10.31 -7.45 -6.26
CA GLU A 138 -11.10 -6.26 -5.96
C GLU A 138 -10.86 -5.20 -7.03
N GLY A 139 -11.89 -4.89 -7.82
CA GLY A 139 -11.74 -3.99 -8.97
C GLY A 139 -10.67 -4.49 -9.93
N SER A 140 -9.62 -3.69 -10.13
CA SER A 140 -8.46 -4.03 -10.96
C SER A 140 -7.28 -4.63 -10.19
N ASN A 141 -7.42 -4.80 -8.87
CA ASN A 141 -6.35 -5.29 -8.01
C ASN A 141 -6.52 -6.78 -7.75
N SER A 142 -5.39 -7.49 -7.69
CA SER A 142 -5.33 -8.94 -7.48
C SER A 142 -4.31 -9.25 -6.40
N TYR A 143 -4.80 -9.68 -5.24
CA TYR A 143 -4.02 -9.91 -4.03
C TYR A 143 -3.73 -11.40 -3.85
N LYS A 144 -2.52 -11.74 -3.39
CA LYS A 144 -2.16 -13.11 -3.01
C LYS A 144 -2.79 -13.46 -1.66
N ILE A 145 -2.91 -14.75 -1.40
CA ILE A 145 -3.37 -15.25 -0.10
C ILE A 145 -2.46 -14.72 1.00
N GLY A 146 -3.05 -14.11 2.04
CA GLY A 146 -2.34 -13.46 3.14
C GLY A 146 -2.06 -11.98 2.93
N ASP A 147 -2.19 -11.45 1.72
CA ASP A 147 -2.03 -10.02 1.48
C ASP A 147 -3.16 -9.24 2.16
N THR A 148 -2.81 -8.05 2.68
CA THR A 148 -3.76 -7.10 3.28
C THR A 148 -3.78 -5.79 2.50
N TRP A 149 -4.95 -5.17 2.39
CA TRP A 149 -5.12 -3.88 1.73
C TRP A 149 -6.17 -3.02 2.42
N ARG A 150 -6.18 -1.73 2.08
CA ARG A 150 -7.17 -0.77 2.62
C ARG A 150 -8.14 -0.35 1.53
N ARG A 151 -9.41 -0.20 1.91
CA ARG A 151 -10.47 0.32 1.04
C ARG A 151 -11.43 1.20 1.83
N LEU A 152 -12.21 2.04 1.15
CA LEU A 152 -13.33 2.76 1.75
C LEU A 152 -14.56 1.84 1.83
N HIS A 153 -15.35 1.98 2.91
CA HIS A 153 -16.65 1.34 3.02
C HIS A 153 -17.65 2.03 2.08
N ASP A 154 -18.31 1.26 1.23
CA ASP A 154 -19.10 1.75 0.09
C ASP A 154 -20.21 2.74 0.47
N ILE A 155 -20.85 2.54 1.64
CA ILE A 155 -21.95 3.37 2.13
C ILE A 155 -21.51 4.31 3.26
N GLY A 156 -20.40 3.97 3.93
CA GLY A 156 -20.06 4.53 5.24
C GLY A 156 -18.94 5.57 5.20
N GLY A 157 -18.17 5.61 4.11
CA GLY A 157 -17.06 6.55 3.93
C GLY A 157 -15.90 6.37 4.92
N TYR A 158 -15.94 5.34 5.78
CA TYR A 158 -14.86 5.00 6.70
C TYR A 158 -13.94 3.94 6.10
N MET A 159 -12.67 3.93 6.54
CA MET A 159 -11.66 3.01 6.03
C MET A 159 -11.84 1.60 6.60
N LEU A 160 -11.61 0.61 5.75
CA LEU A 160 -11.57 -0.80 6.07
C LEU A 160 -10.17 -1.34 5.82
N GLU A 161 -9.76 -2.33 6.60
CA GLU A 161 -8.60 -3.16 6.36
C GLU A 161 -9.08 -4.57 5.99
N CYS A 162 -8.66 -5.04 4.82
CA CYS A 162 -9.07 -6.30 4.23
C CYS A 162 -7.90 -7.28 4.17
N VAL A 163 -8.22 -8.57 4.14
CA VAL A 163 -7.25 -9.67 4.03
C VAL A 163 -7.73 -10.73 3.04
N CYS A 164 -6.81 -11.23 2.20
CA CYS A 164 -7.09 -12.31 1.27
C CYS A 164 -6.99 -13.67 1.96
N LEU A 165 -8.09 -14.42 1.99
CA LEU A 165 -8.17 -15.76 2.59
C LEU A 165 -8.00 -16.86 1.55
N GLY A 166 -8.51 -16.64 0.34
CA GLY A 166 -8.26 -17.52 -0.81
C GLY A 166 -8.86 -18.92 -0.71
N ASN A 167 -10.00 -19.09 -0.02
CA ASN A 167 -10.75 -20.36 0.20
C ASN A 167 -11.21 -21.08 -1.10
N GLY A 168 -10.32 -21.33 -2.06
CA GLY A 168 -10.57 -21.93 -3.37
C GLY A 168 -11.34 -21.05 -4.36
N LYS A 169 -11.86 -19.89 -3.92
CA LYS A 169 -12.68 -18.97 -4.72
C LYS A 169 -12.20 -17.52 -4.68
N GLY A 170 -11.04 -17.24 -4.08
CA GLY A 170 -10.58 -15.87 -3.88
C GLY A 170 -11.36 -15.11 -2.82
N GLU A 171 -11.79 -15.79 -1.75
CA GLU A 171 -12.53 -15.18 -0.64
C GLU A 171 -11.64 -14.20 0.15
N TRP A 172 -12.19 -13.07 0.55
CA TRP A 172 -11.54 -12.06 1.36
C TRP A 172 -12.53 -11.45 2.36
N THR A 173 -12.01 -10.90 3.45
CA THR A 173 -12.82 -10.25 4.49
C THR A 173 -12.22 -8.90 4.86
N CYS A 174 -13.05 -8.00 5.40
CA CYS A 174 -12.63 -6.67 5.84
C CYS A 174 -13.16 -6.36 7.24
N LYS A 175 -12.35 -5.63 8.01
CA LYS A 175 -12.73 -5.06 9.30
C LYS A 175 -12.59 -3.54 9.25
N PRO A 176 -13.42 -2.78 9.99
CA PRO A 176 -13.19 -1.34 10.16
C PRO A 176 -11.80 -1.04 10.68
N LEU A 177 -11.16 -0.01 10.10
CA LEU A 177 -9.89 0.52 10.57
C LEU A 177 -10.19 1.83 11.30
N ALA A 178 -10.00 1.87 12.62
CA ALA A 178 -10.08 3.13 13.34
C ALA A 178 -8.70 3.79 13.36
N GLU A 179 -8.45 4.71 12.43
CA GLU A 179 -7.20 5.48 12.37
C GLU A 179 -7.12 6.57 13.46
N ARG A 180 -8.27 6.91 14.04
CA ARG A 180 -8.42 7.89 15.11
C ARG A 180 -9.49 7.45 16.10
N CYS A 181 -9.35 7.89 17.34
CA CYS A 181 -10.39 7.80 18.36
C CYS A 181 -10.99 9.18 18.59
N TYR A 182 -12.30 9.24 18.81
CA TYR A 182 -13.00 10.49 19.11
C TYR A 182 -13.44 10.51 20.57
N ASP A 183 -13.00 11.51 21.32
CA ASP A 183 -13.46 11.72 22.69
C ASP A 183 -14.65 12.67 22.70
N ASN A 184 -15.85 12.11 22.85
CA ASN A 184 -17.10 12.86 22.88
C ASN A 184 -17.15 13.93 23.98
N ALA A 185 -16.46 13.72 25.10
CA ALA A 185 -16.49 14.67 26.21
C ALA A 185 -15.65 15.92 25.92
N ALA A 186 -14.53 15.76 25.21
CA ALA A 186 -13.61 16.83 24.84
C ALA A 186 -13.85 17.38 23.43
N GLY A 187 -14.71 16.73 22.64
CA GLY A 187 -14.94 17.05 21.22
C GLY A 187 -13.69 16.92 20.34
N THR A 188 -12.68 16.17 20.80
CA THR A 188 -11.34 16.11 20.20
C THR A 188 -11.05 14.71 19.65
N SER A 189 -10.28 14.63 18.56
CA SER A 189 -9.85 13.36 17.98
C SER A 189 -8.35 13.13 18.15
N TYR A 190 -8.01 11.91 18.53
CA TYR A 190 -6.66 11.44 18.83
C TYR A 190 -6.26 10.35 17.85
N VAL A 191 -4.98 10.29 17.47
CA VAL A 191 -4.43 9.25 16.60
C VAL A 191 -4.23 7.95 17.40
N VAL A 192 -4.33 6.79 16.75
CA VAL A 192 -4.00 5.51 17.40
C VAL A 192 -2.58 5.54 17.96
N GLY A 193 -2.44 5.11 19.21
CA GLY A 193 -1.20 5.15 20.00
C GLY A 193 -1.02 6.45 20.78
N GLU A 194 -1.80 7.50 20.49
CA GLU A 194 -1.72 8.77 21.21
C GLU A 194 -2.27 8.64 22.63
N THR A 195 -1.52 9.20 23.59
CA THR A 195 -1.89 9.29 25.01
C THR A 195 -2.21 10.72 25.40
N PHE A 196 -3.29 10.94 26.15
CA PHE A 196 -3.75 12.27 26.54
C PHE A 196 -4.37 12.27 27.94
N GLU A 197 -4.20 13.37 28.67
CA GLU A 197 -4.80 13.56 29.99
C GLU A 197 -6.21 14.16 29.86
N LYS A 198 -7.18 13.70 30.65
CA LYS A 198 -8.48 14.36 30.73
C LYS A 198 -9.13 14.28 32.11
N PRO A 199 -10.00 15.23 32.46
CA PRO A 199 -10.81 15.14 33.66
C PRO A 199 -11.91 14.09 33.50
N TYR A 200 -12.00 13.18 34.46
CA TYR A 200 -13.10 12.25 34.65
C TYR A 200 -13.99 12.76 35.80
N GLN A 201 -15.29 12.84 35.55
CA GLN A 201 -16.28 13.43 36.48
C GLN A 201 -15.92 14.86 36.97
N GLY A 202 -15.10 15.59 36.22
CA GLY A 202 -14.77 17.00 36.47
C GLY A 202 -13.68 17.27 37.51
N TRP A 203 -13.11 16.25 38.18
CA TRP A 203 -12.09 16.45 39.22
C TRP A 203 -10.96 15.40 39.21
N MET A 204 -11.26 14.17 38.77
CA MET A 204 -10.24 13.11 38.69
C MET A 204 -9.44 13.29 37.40
N MET A 205 -8.11 13.32 37.45
CA MET A 205 -7.33 13.26 36.23
C MET A 205 -6.98 11.82 35.89
N VAL A 206 -7.21 11.45 34.63
CA VAL A 206 -6.87 10.14 34.08
C VAL A 206 -6.06 10.30 32.80
N ASP A 207 -5.16 9.37 32.57
CA ASP A 207 -4.38 9.24 31.34
C ASP A 207 -5.12 8.27 30.43
N CYS A 208 -5.52 8.74 29.25
CA CYS A 208 -6.22 7.97 28.23
C CYS A 208 -5.30 7.63 27.06
N THR A 209 -5.58 6.53 26.38
CA THR A 209 -4.86 6.07 25.18
C THR A 209 -5.85 5.68 24.10
N CYS A 210 -5.64 6.17 22.88
CA CYS A 210 -6.39 5.75 21.70
C CYS A 210 -5.83 4.44 21.15
N LEU A 211 -6.63 3.37 21.16
CA LEU A 211 -6.21 2.04 20.73
C LEU A 211 -6.67 1.69 19.31
N GLY A 212 -7.75 2.31 18.82
CA GLY A 212 -8.12 2.20 17.40
C GLY A 212 -8.51 0.80 16.92
N GLU A 213 -8.98 -0.09 17.81
CA GLU A 213 -9.42 -1.47 17.55
C GLU A 213 -10.68 -1.56 16.65
N GLY A 214 -10.67 -0.89 15.49
CA GLY A 214 -11.77 -0.76 14.53
C GLY A 214 -12.93 0.14 14.98
N SER A 215 -13.17 0.29 16.28
CA SER A 215 -14.26 1.11 16.83
C SER A 215 -13.83 2.48 17.36
N GLY A 216 -12.56 2.85 17.25
CA GLY A 216 -12.02 4.07 17.88
C GLY A 216 -11.96 3.97 19.40
N ARG A 217 -11.63 2.78 19.93
CA ARG A 217 -11.59 2.50 21.37
C ARG A 217 -10.58 3.38 22.11
N ILE A 218 -11.02 4.01 23.20
CA ILE A 218 -10.18 4.76 24.15
C ILE A 218 -10.19 4.03 25.50
N THR A 219 -9.03 3.84 26.10
CA THR A 219 -8.91 3.30 27.48
C THR A 219 -8.24 4.34 28.36
N CYS A 220 -8.70 4.49 29.62
CA CYS A 220 -8.15 5.46 30.56
C CYS A 220 -7.69 4.78 31.85
N THR A 221 -6.65 5.33 32.48
CA THR A 221 -6.08 4.86 33.75
C THR A 221 -5.70 6.03 34.65
N SER A 222 -5.81 5.84 35.96
CA SER A 222 -5.30 6.78 36.98
C SER A 222 -3.95 6.34 37.55
N ARG A 223 -3.25 5.38 36.92
CA ARG A 223 -2.01 4.79 37.45
C ARG A 223 -0.93 5.81 37.80
N ASN A 224 -0.86 6.93 37.06
CA ASN A 224 0.15 7.98 37.27
C ASN A 224 -0.39 9.19 38.06
N ARG A 225 -1.50 9.02 38.80
CA ARG A 225 -2.22 10.09 39.50
C ARG A 225 -2.74 9.62 40.85
N CYS A 226 -2.67 10.49 41.85
CA CYS A 226 -3.39 10.34 43.11
C CYS A 226 -4.62 11.22 43.09
N ASN A 227 -5.80 10.60 42.98
CA ASN A 227 -7.07 11.32 42.93
C ASN A 227 -7.69 11.33 44.32
N ASP A 228 -7.51 12.42 45.07
CA ASP A 228 -8.02 12.54 46.43
C ASP A 228 -9.50 12.93 46.43
N GLN A 229 -10.34 12.01 46.88
CA GLN A 229 -11.79 12.18 46.91
C GLN A 229 -12.22 13.23 47.93
N ASP A 230 -11.46 13.44 49.01
CA ASP A 230 -11.82 14.36 50.08
C ASP A 230 -11.69 15.82 49.62
N THR A 231 -10.61 16.11 48.88
CA THR A 231 -10.34 17.45 48.35
C THR A 231 -10.85 17.64 46.92
N ARG A 232 -11.39 16.58 46.29
CA ARG A 232 -11.75 16.53 44.87
C ARG A 232 -10.66 17.12 43.98
N THR A 233 -9.42 16.71 44.25
CA THR A 233 -8.24 17.23 43.54
C THR A 233 -7.35 16.06 43.12
N SER A 234 -6.77 16.16 41.93
CA SER A 234 -5.79 15.21 41.43
C SER A 234 -4.37 15.74 41.60
N TYR A 235 -3.49 14.86 42.05
CA TYR A 235 -2.09 15.14 42.30
C TYR A 235 -1.19 14.25 41.43
N ARG A 236 -0.05 14.79 40.98
CA ARG A 236 1.01 14.02 40.30
C ARG A 236 1.86 13.29 41.31
N ILE A 237 2.56 12.25 40.85
CA ILE A 237 3.52 11.51 41.70
C ILE A 237 4.61 12.49 42.18
N GLY A 238 4.85 12.49 43.49
CA GLY A 238 5.76 13.42 44.16
C GLY A 238 5.09 14.69 44.72
N ASP A 239 3.85 15.00 44.33
CA ASP A 239 3.15 16.15 44.88
C ASP A 239 2.78 15.93 46.35
N THR A 240 2.86 17.00 47.14
CA THR A 240 2.38 17.05 48.53
C THR A 240 1.23 18.03 48.68
N TRP A 241 0.24 17.70 49.50
CA TRP A 241 -0.88 18.59 49.82
C TRP A 241 -1.30 18.45 51.28
N THR A 242 -2.18 19.35 51.75
CA THR A 242 -2.76 19.26 53.09
C THR A 242 -4.26 19.04 53.01
N LYS A 243 -4.80 18.24 53.93
CA LYS A 243 -6.25 18.07 54.11
C LYS A 243 -6.59 17.85 55.57
N ARG A 244 -7.88 17.78 55.90
CA ARG A 244 -8.33 17.37 57.23
C ARG A 244 -8.62 15.87 57.25
N ASP A 245 -8.14 15.19 58.29
CA ASP A 245 -8.53 13.80 58.55
C ASP A 245 -10.00 13.72 59.02
N SER A 246 -10.52 12.50 59.17
CA SER A 246 -11.88 12.26 59.67
C SER A 246 -12.12 12.82 61.08
N GLY A 247 -11.06 13.06 61.86
CA GLY A 247 -11.09 13.70 63.17
C GLY A 247 -10.97 15.23 63.13
N GLY A 248 -10.90 15.83 61.93
CA GLY A 248 -10.76 17.27 61.74
C GLY A 248 -9.35 17.83 61.88
N ASN A 249 -8.33 16.98 62.09
CA ASN A 249 -6.93 17.41 62.23
C ASN A 249 -6.30 17.64 60.86
N THR A 250 -5.42 18.65 60.75
CA THR A 250 -4.66 18.89 59.52
C THR A 250 -3.57 17.83 59.35
N VAL A 251 -3.58 17.15 58.20
CA VAL A 251 -2.60 16.15 57.78
C VAL A 251 -1.91 16.61 56.48
N GLN A 252 -0.65 16.22 56.30
CA GLN A 252 0.12 16.43 55.08
C GLN A 252 0.22 15.10 54.33
N CYS A 253 -0.14 15.12 53.05
CA CYS A 253 -0.18 13.95 52.18
C CYS A 253 0.90 14.03 51.09
N LEU A 254 1.36 12.87 50.61
CA LEU A 254 2.32 12.69 49.52
C LEU A 254 1.81 11.64 48.53
N CYS A 255 1.82 11.97 47.24
CA CYS A 255 1.46 11.02 46.18
C CYS A 255 2.65 10.13 45.83
N THR A 256 2.56 8.82 46.13
CA THR A 256 3.60 7.84 45.83
C THR A 256 3.33 7.10 44.50
N GLY A 257 2.07 7.01 44.07
CA GLY A 257 1.67 6.53 42.76
C GLY A 257 1.65 5.01 42.61
N ASN A 258 2.65 4.28 43.10
CA ASN A 258 2.78 2.80 43.21
C ASN A 258 1.99 1.92 42.20
N GLY A 259 1.85 2.36 40.94
CA GLY A 259 1.06 1.67 39.93
C GLY A 259 -0.48 1.74 40.07
N ARG A 260 -1.02 2.35 41.13
CA ARG A 260 -2.47 2.40 41.46
C ARG A 260 -2.97 3.77 41.94
N GLY A 261 -2.11 4.78 41.97
CA GLY A 261 -2.45 6.09 42.52
C GLY A 261 -2.48 6.10 44.04
N GLU A 262 -1.52 5.43 44.69
CA GLU A 262 -1.41 5.38 46.16
C GLU A 262 -0.83 6.69 46.73
N TRP A 263 -1.30 7.10 47.91
CA TRP A 263 -0.77 8.24 48.66
C TRP A 263 -0.75 7.96 50.17
N THR A 264 0.16 8.62 50.88
CA THR A 264 0.31 8.52 52.34
C THR A 264 0.06 9.87 52.98
N CYS A 265 -0.55 9.91 54.16
CA CYS A 265 -0.78 11.15 54.91
C CYS A 265 -0.26 11.04 56.35
N GLU A 266 0.45 12.05 56.81
CA GLU A 266 1.01 12.16 58.16
C GLU A 266 0.40 13.36 58.90
N ARG A 267 0.20 13.24 60.21
CA ARG A 267 -0.35 14.33 61.01
C ARG A 267 0.70 15.42 61.15
N HIS A 268 0.30 16.64 60.79
CA HIS A 268 1.12 17.82 61.03
C HIS A 268 0.97 18.20 62.51
N SER A 269 1.66 17.48 63.41
CA SER A 269 1.76 17.93 64.81
C SER A 269 2.63 19.17 64.84
N SER A 270 2.04 20.33 65.10
CA SER A 270 2.76 21.51 65.58
C SER A 270 3.31 21.23 66.99
N LEU A 271 4.32 20.36 67.07
CA LEU A 271 5.10 20.10 68.28
C LEU A 271 6.54 20.51 68.01
N GLN A 272 6.77 21.82 68.05
CA GLN A 272 8.07 22.37 68.41
C GLN A 272 7.86 23.49 69.42
N THR A 273 7.52 23.11 70.66
CA THR A 273 7.90 23.90 71.83
C THR A 273 8.25 22.98 73.00
N ALA A 274 9.55 23.01 73.36
CA ALA A 274 10.26 22.44 74.51
C ALA A 274 10.26 20.89 74.61
N ILE A 275 11.40 20.19 74.73
CA ILE A 275 12.43 20.29 75.79
C ILE A 275 13.79 19.78 75.26
N LEU A 276 14.87 20.30 75.85
CA LEU A 276 16.31 20.09 75.59
C LEU A 276 16.76 18.67 75.21
N GLY A 277 17.69 18.58 74.24
CA GLY A 277 18.56 17.41 74.05
C GLY A 277 19.22 17.34 72.68
N THR A 278 20.39 17.99 72.53
CA THR A 278 21.49 17.70 71.58
C THR A 278 21.17 17.02 70.23
N GLY A 279 21.30 17.77 69.12
CA GLY A 279 21.38 17.19 67.78
C GLY A 279 21.26 18.22 66.66
N THR A 280 22.41 18.66 66.16
CA THR A 280 22.70 19.27 64.85
C THR A 280 21.55 19.94 64.09
N ARG A 281 21.45 21.27 64.22
CA ARG A 281 20.61 22.12 63.35
C ARG A 281 21.20 22.19 61.95
N VAL A 282 20.58 21.51 60.98
CA VAL A 282 20.68 21.90 59.57
C VAL A 282 19.49 22.82 59.29
N VAL A 283 19.76 24.12 59.34
CA VAL A 283 18.86 25.14 58.82
C VAL A 283 19.02 25.11 57.29
N THR A 284 18.06 24.53 56.58
CA THR A 284 17.92 24.80 55.14
C THR A 284 16.85 25.86 54.95
N ASP A 285 17.38 27.07 54.81
CA ASP A 285 16.89 28.26 54.12
C ASP A 285 15.50 28.18 53.48
N LEU A 286 14.62 29.09 53.92
CA LEU A 286 13.42 29.51 53.20
C LEU A 286 13.86 30.37 52.01
N GLN A 287 14.12 29.75 50.86
CA GLN A 287 14.17 30.49 49.60
C GLN A 287 12.74 30.62 49.07
N GLU A 288 12.13 31.80 49.24
CA GLU A 288 10.95 32.18 48.48
C GLU A 288 11.24 32.03 46.98
N ALA A 289 10.56 31.09 46.33
CA ALA A 289 10.60 30.97 44.88
C ALA A 289 9.79 32.13 44.27
N VAL A 290 10.54 33.17 43.90
CA VAL A 290 10.13 34.33 43.12
C VAL A 290 9.17 33.94 41.99
N TYR A 291 8.03 34.61 41.97
CA TYR A 291 7.02 34.61 40.91
C TYR A 291 7.66 34.74 39.52
N ARG A 292 7.57 33.69 38.69
CA ARG A 292 7.84 33.81 37.24
C ARG A 292 6.59 34.33 36.54
N PRO A 293 6.67 35.42 35.76
CA PRO A 293 5.51 35.91 35.02
C PRO A 293 5.04 34.87 33.98
N LEU A 294 3.73 34.80 33.76
CA LEU A 294 3.08 33.96 32.76
C LEU A 294 3.77 34.13 31.38
N PRO A 295 3.93 33.05 30.59
CA PRO A 295 4.38 33.19 29.22
C PRO A 295 3.34 34.01 28.43
N LEU A 296 3.80 35.10 27.80
CA LEU A 296 3.00 35.86 26.85
C LEU A 296 2.38 34.92 25.80
N PRO A 297 1.19 35.24 25.25
CA PRO A 297 0.62 34.49 24.13
C PRO A 297 1.64 34.45 23.00
N LYS A 298 2.00 33.23 22.55
CA LYS A 298 2.88 33.07 21.39
C LYS A 298 2.26 33.81 20.20
N PRO A 299 3.03 34.60 19.45
CA PRO A 299 2.53 35.23 18.23
C PRO A 299 2.01 34.15 17.27
N PRO A 300 0.92 34.42 16.53
CA PRO A 300 0.33 33.45 15.62
C PRO A 300 1.37 33.00 14.61
N VAL A 301 1.48 31.68 14.43
CA VAL A 301 2.38 31.07 13.47
C VAL A 301 1.99 31.59 12.07
N PRO A 302 2.93 32.07 11.24
CA PRO A 302 2.62 32.56 9.89
C PRO A 302 1.86 31.49 9.10
N GLY A 303 0.71 31.86 8.52
CA GLY A 303 -0.14 30.91 7.78
C GLY A 303 -1.22 30.21 8.62
N SER A 304 -1.50 30.68 9.83
CA SER A 304 -2.60 30.19 10.68
C SER A 304 -3.79 31.15 10.73
N CYS A 305 -5.01 30.60 10.85
CA CYS A 305 -6.26 31.34 10.96
C CYS A 305 -6.80 31.20 12.38
N LEU A 306 -7.10 32.34 13.03
CA LEU A 306 -7.72 32.36 14.36
C LEU A 306 -9.24 32.49 14.23
N THR A 307 -9.99 31.80 15.08
CA THR A 307 -11.44 31.98 15.20
C THR A 307 -11.81 32.92 16.35
N ASP A 308 -13.05 33.41 16.36
CA ASP A 308 -13.61 34.24 17.43
C ASP A 308 -13.58 33.55 18.81
N ALA A 309 -13.48 32.22 18.83
CA ALA A 309 -13.35 31.39 20.03
C ALA A 309 -11.89 31.15 20.46
N GLY A 310 -10.91 31.81 19.81
CA GLY A 310 -9.49 31.69 20.13
C GLY A 310 -8.83 30.40 19.63
N MET A 311 -9.49 29.65 18.74
CA MET A 311 -8.94 28.40 18.18
C MET A 311 -8.07 28.69 16.95
N THR A 312 -6.93 28.03 16.83
CA THR A 312 -5.99 28.20 15.71
C THR A 312 -6.11 27.06 14.71
N TYR A 313 -6.34 27.40 13.44
CA TYR A 313 -6.38 26.47 12.31
C TYR A 313 -5.19 26.71 11.39
N TYR A 314 -4.64 25.64 10.82
CA TYR A 314 -3.55 25.71 9.85
C TYR A 314 -4.09 25.66 8.41
N LEU A 315 -3.27 26.10 7.45
CA LEU A 315 -3.61 26.13 6.03
C LEU A 315 -4.27 24.81 5.56
N GLY A 316 -5.44 24.91 4.92
CA GLY A 316 -6.22 23.79 4.41
C GLY A 316 -7.17 23.13 5.41
N MET A 317 -7.04 23.40 6.71
CA MET A 317 -7.96 22.85 7.71
C MET A 317 -9.35 23.48 7.59
N ARG A 318 -10.39 22.67 7.81
CA ARG A 318 -11.79 23.09 7.75
C ARG A 318 -12.48 22.96 9.12
N TRP A 319 -13.41 23.85 9.42
CA TRP A 319 -14.23 23.80 10.62
C TRP A 319 -15.65 24.27 10.36
N VAL A 320 -16.59 23.74 11.14
CA VAL A 320 -17.97 24.22 11.10
C VAL A 320 -18.13 25.31 12.16
N LYS A 321 -18.57 26.49 11.74
CA LYS A 321 -19.03 27.55 12.65
C LYS A 321 -20.52 27.72 12.52
N THR A 322 -21.19 28.04 13.62
CA THR A 322 -22.61 28.39 13.62
C THR A 322 -22.73 29.91 13.54
N GLN A 323 -23.39 30.42 12.50
CA GLN A 323 -23.69 31.85 12.34
C GLN A 323 -25.20 32.03 12.35
N GLY A 324 -25.76 32.43 13.48
CA GLY A 324 -27.21 32.45 13.69
C GLY A 324 -27.79 31.02 13.71
N SER A 325 -28.79 30.74 12.86
CA SER A 325 -29.39 29.41 12.69
C SER A 325 -28.71 28.54 11.62
N LYS A 326 -27.66 29.04 10.96
CA LYS A 326 -26.98 28.37 9.84
C LYS A 326 -25.63 27.80 10.25
N GLN A 327 -25.31 26.62 9.73
CA GLN A 327 -23.97 26.04 9.82
C GLN A 327 -23.14 26.45 8.61
N MET A 328 -21.91 26.88 8.84
CA MET A 328 -20.98 27.34 7.82
C MET A 328 -19.71 26.49 7.90
N LEU A 329 -19.23 25.96 6.79
CA LEU A 329 -17.95 25.30 6.68
C LEU A 329 -16.87 26.28 6.26
N CYS A 330 -15.99 26.60 7.18
CA CYS A 330 -14.84 27.46 6.98
C CYS A 330 -13.60 26.66 6.63
N THR A 331 -12.71 27.20 5.80
CA THR A 331 -11.41 26.63 5.41
C THR A 331 -10.33 27.69 5.59
N CYS A 332 -9.22 27.34 6.25
CA CYS A 332 -8.10 28.27 6.47
C CYS A 332 -7.24 28.41 5.20
N LEU A 333 -7.06 29.63 4.71
CA LEU A 333 -6.24 29.97 3.54
C LEU A 333 -4.87 30.58 3.93
N GLY A 334 -4.55 30.61 5.22
CA GLY A 334 -3.29 31.12 5.77
C GLY A 334 -3.22 32.63 5.93
N ASN A 335 -4.02 33.39 5.18
CA ASN A 335 -4.27 34.83 5.36
C ASN A 335 -5.69 35.15 5.85
N GLY A 336 -6.48 34.13 6.21
CA GLY A 336 -7.87 34.26 6.61
C GLY A 336 -8.67 32.98 6.36
N ALA A 337 -9.96 33.00 6.72
CA ALA A 337 -10.88 31.88 6.58
C ALA A 337 -11.90 32.14 5.45
N SER A 338 -12.08 31.20 4.52
CA SER A 338 -13.20 31.21 3.57
C SER A 338 -14.31 30.30 4.09
N CYS A 339 -15.54 30.80 4.22
CA CYS A 339 -16.67 30.05 4.78
C CYS A 339 -17.84 29.94 3.80
N GLU A 340 -18.31 28.71 3.58
CA GLU A 340 -19.45 28.38 2.71
C GLU A 340 -20.59 27.76 3.54
N GLU A 341 -21.84 27.90 3.11
CA GLU A 341 -22.99 27.35 3.83
C GLU A 341 -22.97 25.81 3.78
N TRP A 342 -22.97 25.18 4.96
CA TRP A 342 -22.90 23.72 5.09
C TRP A 342 -24.27 23.12 4.83
N GLY A 343 -24.48 22.63 3.61
CA GLY A 343 -25.71 21.93 3.23
C GLY A 343 -26.38 22.38 1.93
N CYS A 344 -25.62 22.66 0.86
CA CYS A 344 -26.18 22.70 -0.49
C CYS A 344 -25.51 21.65 -1.40
N PRO A 345 -26.27 20.92 -2.24
CA PRO A 345 -25.72 20.00 -3.21
C PRO A 345 -24.88 20.76 -4.23
N ILE A 346 -23.78 20.14 -4.65
CA ILE A 346 -23.06 20.51 -5.87
C ILE A 346 -24.11 20.56 -7.00
N PRO A 347 -24.25 21.67 -7.75
CA PRO A 347 -25.04 21.63 -8.97
C PRO A 347 -24.27 20.75 -9.96
N THR A 348 -24.76 19.52 -10.14
CA THR A 348 -24.42 18.71 -11.30
C THR A 348 -24.79 19.52 -12.53
N GLN A 349 -23.79 19.97 -13.28
CA GLN A 349 -24.00 20.38 -14.67
C GLN A 349 -24.43 19.13 -15.45
N SER A 350 -25.74 18.86 -15.47
CA SER A 350 -26.37 17.96 -16.43
C SER A 350 -27.14 18.83 -17.41
N SER A 351 -26.51 19.02 -18.58
CA SER A 351 -27.19 19.31 -19.84
C SER A 351 -28.38 18.37 -20.02
N GLY A 352 -29.60 18.90 -20.18
CA GLY A 352 -30.76 18.06 -20.42
C GLY A 352 -32.09 18.82 -20.47
N ILE A 353 -32.42 19.33 -21.67
CA ILE A 353 -33.71 19.17 -22.36
C ILE A 353 -34.99 19.43 -21.52
N ARG A 354 -35.67 20.55 -21.85
CA ARG A 354 -37.05 20.87 -21.43
C ARG A 354 -38.05 19.78 -21.85
N PRO A 355 -38.97 19.37 -20.96
CA PRO A 355 -40.27 18.83 -21.38
C PRO A 355 -41.29 19.98 -21.58
N PRO A 356 -42.32 19.80 -22.43
CA PRO A 356 -43.30 20.84 -22.73
C PRO A 356 -44.36 20.98 -21.62
N LEU A 357 -44.88 22.21 -21.48
CA LEU A 357 -46.01 22.57 -20.62
C LEU A 357 -47.31 21.88 -21.08
N PRO A 358 -48.24 21.55 -20.17
CA PRO A 358 -49.59 21.19 -20.53
C PRO A 358 -50.40 22.45 -20.90
N MET A 359 -51.23 22.33 -21.93
CA MET A 359 -52.18 23.37 -22.32
C MET A 359 -53.29 23.53 -21.27
N LEU A 360 -53.53 24.79 -20.89
CA LEU A 360 -54.85 25.40 -20.71
C LEU A 360 -54.72 26.92 -20.88
#